data_AF-A0A3C2ARG4-F1
#
_entry.id   AF-A0A3C2ARG4-F1
#
_cell.length_a   1.000
_cell.length_b   1.000
_cell.length_c   1.000
_cell.angle_alpha   90.00
_cell.angle_beta   90.00
_cell.angle_gamma   90.00
#
_symmetry.space_group_name_H-M   'P 1'
#
loop_
_entity.id
_entity.type
_entity.pdbx_description
1 polymer ?
#
loop_
_entity_poly.entity_id
_entity_poly.type
_entity_poly.pdbx_seq_one_letter_code
_entity_poly.pdbx_strand_id
1 'polypeptide(L)'
;MPTVVKNLLIINGLCFLGMYSIRNTFGIDITDWLGLYFPLSDSFLPVQLVSHMFMHGNMGHIFSNMIMLWFLGSAMENYWGPKRFLIYYLLTGLGASALQIGVNALEYFQLSAQLDGGAMDTILSKGGDIINQGMNYTDPLWGAMNRLLHVP
;
A
#
# COMPACT_ATOMS: atom_id res chain seq x y z
N MET A 1 -18.71 -17.83 13.58
CA MET A 1 -17.68 -17.17 12.77
C MET A 1 -16.40 -17.08 13.61
N PRO A 2 -15.25 -17.49 13.07
CA PRO A 2 -13.97 -17.43 13.79
C PRO A 2 -13.63 -16.00 14.25
N THR A 3 -13.03 -15.89 15.44
CA THR A 3 -12.94 -14.61 16.16
C THR A 3 -11.97 -13.65 15.49
N VAL A 4 -10.81 -14.12 15.04
CA VAL A 4 -9.80 -13.25 14.41
C VAL A 4 -10.28 -12.80 13.05
N VAL A 5 -10.80 -13.71 12.23
CA VAL A 5 -11.39 -13.38 10.91
C VAL A 5 -12.47 -12.32 11.07
N LYS A 6 -13.42 -12.50 12.00
CA LYS A 6 -14.47 -11.52 12.28
C LYS A 6 -13.88 -10.14 12.60
N ASN A 7 -12.88 -10.08 13.47
CA ASN A 7 -12.24 -8.83 13.86
C ASN A 7 -11.50 -8.18 12.68
N LEU A 8 -10.80 -8.95 11.86
CA LEU A 8 -10.13 -8.44 10.66
C LEU A 8 -11.12 -7.90 9.64
N LEU A 9 -12.26 -8.56 9.43
CA LEU A 9 -13.34 -8.06 8.56
C LEU A 9 -13.87 -6.70 9.06
N ILE A 10 -14.11 -6.58 10.37
CA ILE A 10 -14.57 -5.33 10.99
C ILE A 10 -13.52 -4.23 10.83
N ILE A 11 -12.26 -4.51 11.16
CA ILE A 11 -11.16 -3.53 11.07
C ILE A 11 -11.02 -3.03 9.62
N ASN A 12 -10.97 -3.93 8.63
CA ASN A 12 -10.85 -3.55 7.22
C ASN A 12 -12.07 -2.74 6.75
N GLY A 13 -13.27 -3.12 7.16
CA GLY A 13 -14.49 -2.35 6.87
C GLY A 13 -14.45 -0.94 7.47
N LEU A 14 -14.01 -0.80 8.73
CA LEU A 14 -13.86 0.50 9.39
C LEU A 14 -12.76 1.36 8.76
N CYS A 15 -11.61 0.76 8.42
CA CYS A 15 -10.52 1.46 7.74
C CYS A 15 -10.97 1.99 6.38
N PHE A 16 -11.66 1.16 5.57
CA PHE A 16 -12.16 1.59 4.26
C PHE A 16 -13.26 2.66 4.36
N LEU A 17 -14.20 2.50 5.30
CA LEU A 17 -15.22 3.52 5.55
C LEU A 17 -14.56 4.83 6.00
N GLY A 18 -13.63 4.78 6.94
CA GLY A 18 -12.88 5.94 7.41
C GLY A 18 -12.13 6.63 6.28
N MET A 19 -11.39 5.87 5.45
CA MET A 19 -10.69 6.37 4.27
C MET A 19 -11.65 7.07 3.31
N TYR A 20 -12.76 6.41 2.94
CA TYR A 20 -13.73 6.95 2.00
C TYR A 20 -14.45 8.19 2.55
N SER A 21 -14.85 8.17 3.82
CA SER A 21 -15.50 9.30 4.49
C SER A 21 -14.56 10.51 4.62
N ILE A 22 -13.31 10.30 5.04
CA ILE A 22 -12.34 11.39 5.20
C ILE A 22 -12.02 12.02 3.84
N ARG A 23 -11.79 11.19 2.82
CA ARG A 23 -11.53 11.66 1.46
C ARG A 23 -12.69 12.48 0.90
N ASN A 24 -13.92 12.01 1.04
CA ASN A 24 -15.08 12.71 0.48
C ASN A 24 -15.53 13.94 1.29
N THR A 25 -15.26 13.96 2.61
CA THR A 25 -15.69 15.06 3.48
C THR A 25 -14.66 16.18 3.55
N PHE A 26 -13.37 15.82 3.62
CA PHE A 26 -12.28 16.76 3.86
C PHE A 26 -11.31 16.88 2.68
N GLY A 27 -11.44 16.06 1.64
CA GLY A 27 -10.52 16.05 0.50
C GLY A 27 -9.15 15.46 0.82
N ILE A 28 -9.01 14.76 1.96
CA ILE A 28 -7.73 14.21 2.44
C ILE A 28 -7.66 12.72 2.12
N ASP A 29 -6.64 12.29 1.38
CA ASP A 29 -6.39 10.86 1.14
C ASP A 29 -5.43 10.31 2.19
N ILE A 30 -5.97 9.57 3.16
CA ILE A 30 -5.14 8.97 4.23
C ILE A 30 -4.22 7.85 3.73
N THR A 31 -4.41 7.39 2.48
CA THR A 31 -3.50 6.45 1.83
C THR A 31 -2.10 7.06 1.69
N ASP A 32 -2.01 8.39 1.60
CA ASP A 32 -0.72 9.10 1.52
C ASP A 32 0.13 8.96 2.79
N TRP A 33 -0.47 8.55 3.91
CA TRP A 33 0.25 8.29 5.16
C TRP A 33 0.32 6.82 5.52
N LEU A 34 -0.70 6.03 5.14
CA LEU A 34 -0.87 4.65 5.58
C LEU A 34 -0.56 3.60 4.50
N GLY A 35 -0.49 4.00 3.22
CA GLY A 35 -0.07 3.16 2.10
C GLY A 35 1.46 3.00 2.04
N LEU A 36 1.93 1.98 1.33
CA LEU A 36 3.34 1.56 1.41
C LEU A 36 4.19 2.23 0.33
N TYR A 37 4.88 3.31 0.71
CA TYR A 37 5.86 3.91 -0.18
C TYR A 37 7.14 3.06 -0.29
N PHE A 38 7.86 3.26 -1.39
CA PHE A 38 9.21 2.72 -1.52
C PHE A 38 10.15 3.35 -0.46
N PRO A 39 11.04 2.61 0.21
CA PRO A 39 11.84 3.13 1.33
C PRO A 39 12.76 4.32 1.04
N LEU A 40 13.06 4.61 -0.23
CA LEU A 40 13.82 5.81 -0.63
C LEU A 40 12.94 7.04 -0.88
N SER A 41 11.62 6.90 -0.73
CA SER A 41 10.67 8.02 -0.78
C SER A 41 10.75 8.84 0.51
N ASP A 42 10.64 10.17 0.38
CA ASP A 42 10.49 11.07 1.53
C ASP A 42 9.17 10.85 2.29
N SER A 43 8.18 10.22 1.64
CA SER A 43 6.87 9.89 2.24
C SER A 43 6.86 8.53 2.95
N PHE A 44 7.97 7.77 2.94
CA PHE A 44 8.03 6.47 3.59
C PHE A 44 8.02 6.60 5.12
N LEU A 45 7.12 5.86 5.75
CA LEU A 45 7.02 5.75 7.20
C LEU A 45 7.05 4.27 7.62
N PRO A 46 7.84 3.86 8.62
CA PRO A 46 7.93 2.45 9.03
C PRO A 46 6.59 1.81 9.42
N VAL A 47 5.62 2.60 9.88
CA VAL A 47 4.26 2.13 10.19
C VAL A 47 3.52 1.57 8.97
N GLN A 48 3.90 2.02 7.76
CA GLN A 48 3.32 1.59 6.49
C GLN A 48 3.52 0.10 6.23
N LEU A 49 4.58 -0.52 6.77
CA LEU A 49 4.81 -1.96 6.70
C LEU A 49 3.66 -2.79 7.29
N VAL A 50 2.85 -2.20 8.16
CA VAL A 50 1.66 -2.85 8.73
C VAL A 50 0.38 -2.15 8.28
N SER A 51 0.33 -0.83 8.25
CA SER A 51 -0.91 -0.11 7.94
C SER A 51 -1.40 -0.35 6.51
N HIS A 52 -0.50 -0.59 5.55
CA HIS A 52 -0.87 -0.87 4.16
C HIS A 52 -1.76 -2.11 4.05
N MET A 53 -1.65 -3.07 4.97
CA MET A 53 -2.45 -4.30 5.00
C MET A 53 -3.96 -4.02 5.16
N PHE A 54 -4.32 -2.82 5.61
CA PHE A 54 -5.71 -2.42 5.86
C PHE A 54 -6.22 -1.36 4.85
N MET A 55 -5.37 -0.87 3.95
CA MET A 55 -5.72 0.13 2.94
C MET A 55 -6.28 -0.54 1.68
N HIS A 56 -7.33 0.03 1.10
CA HIS A 56 -8.01 -0.56 -0.06
C HIS A 56 -8.45 0.53 -1.05
N GLY A 57 -7.85 0.55 -2.24
CA GLY A 57 -8.07 1.64 -3.21
C GLY A 57 -9.47 1.75 -3.84
N ASN A 58 -10.30 0.70 -3.79
CA ASN A 58 -11.67 0.75 -4.34
C ASN A 58 -12.58 -0.33 -3.74
N MET A 59 -13.89 -0.17 -3.98
CA MET A 59 -14.94 -1.06 -3.46
C MET A 59 -14.78 -2.51 -3.95
N GLY A 60 -14.40 -2.72 -5.22
CA GLY A 60 -14.20 -4.06 -5.77
C GLY A 60 -13.05 -4.80 -5.09
N HIS A 61 -11.96 -4.09 -4.78
CA HIS A 61 -10.78 -4.64 -4.12
C HIS A 61 -11.06 -5.06 -2.68
N ILE A 62 -11.72 -4.21 -1.87
CA ILE A 62 -12.10 -4.63 -0.51
C ILE A 62 -13.11 -5.79 -0.55
N PHE A 63 -14.08 -5.75 -1.45
CA PHE A 63 -15.09 -6.80 -1.53
C PHE A 63 -14.47 -8.18 -1.82
N SER A 64 -13.58 -8.28 -2.81
CA SER A 64 -12.90 -9.55 -3.12
C SER A 64 -11.98 -10.01 -2.01
N ASN A 65 -11.23 -9.11 -1.37
CA ASN A 65 -10.38 -9.44 -0.22
C ASN A 65 -11.20 -9.96 0.97
N MET A 66 -12.34 -9.34 1.28
CA MET A 66 -13.17 -9.75 2.41
C MET A 66 -13.84 -11.10 2.17
N ILE A 67 -14.23 -11.41 0.93
CA ILE A 67 -14.72 -12.76 0.57
C ILE A 67 -13.61 -13.79 0.77
N MET A 68 -12.39 -13.51 0.29
CA MET A 68 -11.27 -14.43 0.41
C MET A 68 -10.87 -14.65 1.87
N LEU A 69 -10.78 -13.56 2.64
CA LEU A 69 -10.48 -13.60 4.08
C LEU A 69 -11.55 -14.35 4.85
N TRP A 70 -12.84 -14.15 4.51
CA TRP A 70 -13.91 -14.89 5.14
C TRP A 70 -13.85 -16.39 4.80
N PHE A 71 -13.71 -16.76 3.53
CA PHE A 71 -13.72 -18.16 3.11
C PHE A 71 -12.46 -18.91 3.54
N LEU A 72 -11.28 -18.48 3.07
CA LEU A 72 -10.01 -19.14 3.39
C LEU A 72 -9.57 -18.89 4.82
N GLY A 73 -9.69 -17.64 5.30
CA GLY A 73 -9.30 -17.30 6.66
C GLY A 73 -10.11 -18.06 7.70
N SER A 74 -11.42 -18.25 7.49
CA SER A 74 -12.23 -19.03 8.44
C SER A 74 -11.82 -20.50 8.47
N ALA A 75 -11.54 -21.09 7.31
CA ALA A 75 -11.06 -22.48 7.24
C ALA A 75 -9.72 -22.64 7.97
N MET A 76 -8.78 -21.72 7.75
CA MET A 76 -7.47 -21.72 8.41
C MET A 76 -7.56 -21.46 9.93
N GLU A 77 -8.37 -20.50 10.37
CA GLU A 77 -8.54 -20.20 11.81
C GLU A 77 -9.19 -21.38 12.55
N ASN A 78 -10.19 -22.05 11.96
CA ASN A 78 -10.82 -23.21 12.56
C ASN A 78 -9.84 -24.39 12.69
N TYR A 79 -8.93 -24.56 11.73
CA TYR A 79 -7.98 -25.67 11.74
C TYR A 79 -6.76 -25.42 12.63
N TRP A 80 -6.17 -24.22 12.60
CA TRP A 80 -4.97 -23.88 13.37
C TRP A 80 -5.25 -23.22 14.73
N GLY A 81 -6.45 -22.68 14.91
CA GLY A 81 -6.79 -21.81 16.03
C GLY A 81 -6.41 -20.34 15.81
N PRO A 82 -6.99 -19.43 16.61
CA PRO A 82 -6.91 -17.98 16.42
C PRO A 82 -5.49 -17.42 16.45
N LYS A 83 -4.67 -17.84 17.41
CA LYS A 83 -3.30 -17.31 17.57
C LYS A 83 -2.40 -17.63 16.38
N ARG A 84 -2.45 -18.86 15.88
CA ARG A 84 -1.61 -19.31 14.75
C ARG A 84 -2.05 -18.65 13.46
N PHE A 85 -3.37 -18.55 13.24
CA PHE A 85 -3.91 -17.82 12.10
C PHE A 85 -3.52 -16.34 12.11
N LEU A 86 -3.59 -15.66 13.25
CA LEU A 86 -3.18 -14.25 13.34
C LEU A 86 -1.69 -14.05 13.02
N ILE A 87 -0.82 -14.91 13.56
CA ILE A 87 0.62 -14.86 13.24
C ILE A 87 0.83 -15.10 11.74
N TYR A 88 0.16 -16.09 11.17
CA TYR A 88 0.22 -16.37 9.74
C TYR A 88 -0.20 -15.14 8.91
N TYR A 89 -1.35 -14.53 9.25
CA TYR A 89 -1.86 -13.34 8.58
C TYR A 89 -0.84 -12.19 8.58
N LEU A 90 -0.26 -11.88 9.75
CA LEU A 90 0.75 -10.83 9.89
C LEU A 90 2.04 -11.16 9.13
N LEU A 91 2.53 -12.40 9.21
CA LEU A 91 3.73 -12.82 8.48
C LEU A 91 3.53 -12.74 6.97
N THR A 92 2.37 -13.13 6.46
CA THR A 92 2.08 -13.02 5.02
C THR A 92 1.95 -11.58 4.55
N GLY A 93 1.37 -10.69 5.37
CA GLY A 93 1.31 -9.25 5.05
C GLY A 93 2.69 -8.59 5.04
N LEU A 94 3.51 -8.88 6.06
CA LEU A 94 4.90 -8.42 6.08
C LEU A 94 5.70 -9.02 4.92
N GLY A 95 5.50 -10.29 4.60
CA GLY A 95 6.09 -10.95 3.44
C GLY A 95 5.71 -10.29 2.11
N ALA A 96 4.44 -9.90 1.96
CA ALA A 96 3.98 -9.14 0.79
C ALA A 96 4.67 -7.77 0.71
N SER A 97 4.78 -7.04 1.81
CA SER A 97 5.52 -5.77 1.85
C SER A 97 6.98 -5.92 1.46
N ALA A 98 7.66 -6.97 1.95
CA ALA A 98 9.05 -7.23 1.63
C ALA A 98 9.24 -7.57 0.14
N LEU A 99 8.32 -8.36 -0.44
CA LEU A 99 8.34 -8.68 -1.87
C LEU A 99 8.07 -7.44 -2.72
N GLN A 100 7.09 -6.61 -2.35
CA GLN A 100 6.79 -5.36 -3.05
C GLN A 100 8.00 -4.42 -3.04
N ILE A 101 8.62 -4.21 -1.88
CA ILE A 101 9.83 -3.40 -1.75
C ILE A 101 10.96 -3.98 -2.59
N GLY A 102 11.12 -5.30 -2.61
CA GLY A 102 12.14 -5.97 -3.43
C GLY A 102 11.95 -5.74 -4.93
N VAL A 103 10.72 -5.87 -5.43
CA VAL A 103 10.39 -5.59 -6.83
C VAL A 103 10.61 -4.12 -7.17
N ASN A 104 10.13 -3.20 -6.31
CA ASN A 104 10.34 -1.76 -6.48
C ASN A 104 11.83 -1.40 -6.44
N ALA A 105 12.66 -2.09 -5.64
CA ALA A 105 14.10 -1.84 -5.60
C ALA A 105 14.76 -2.22 -6.93
N LEU A 106 14.36 -3.34 -7.54
CA LEU A 106 14.87 -3.74 -8.86
C LEU A 106 14.49 -2.70 -9.93
N GLU A 107 13.23 -2.23 -9.92
CA GLU A 107 12.76 -1.18 -10.84
C GLU A 107 13.53 0.13 -10.62
N TYR A 108 13.73 0.54 -9.37
CA TYR A 108 14.49 1.74 -9.01
C TYR A 108 15.91 1.71 -9.58
N PHE A 109 16.64 0.61 -9.41
CA PHE A 109 18.01 0.49 -9.92
C PHE A 109 18.06 0.49 -11.46
N GLN A 110 17.05 -0.09 -12.12
CA GLN A 110 16.94 -0.08 -13.58
C GLN A 110 16.65 1.33 -14.13
N LEU A 111 15.76 2.07 -13.48
CA LEU A 111 15.40 3.43 -13.89
C LEU A 111 16.51 4.44 -13.57
N SER A 112 17.08 4.39 -12.37
CA SER A 112 18.15 5.30 -11.96
C SER A 112 19.42 5.19 -12.81
N ALA A 113 19.73 4.00 -13.35
CA ALA A 113 20.85 3.82 -14.27
C ALA A 113 20.67 4.55 -15.62
N GLN A 114 19.44 4.92 -15.98
CA GLN A 114 19.10 5.57 -17.25
C GLN A 114 18.82 7.07 -17.10
N LEU A 115 18.66 7.56 -15.87
CA LEU A 115 18.40 8.96 -15.57
C LEU A 115 19.72 9.69 -15.28
N ASP A 116 19.82 10.93 -15.74
CA ASP A 116 20.91 11.80 -15.31
C ASP A 116 20.64 12.38 -13.91
N GLY A 117 21.68 12.89 -13.25
CA GLY A 117 21.56 13.43 -11.89
C GLY A 117 20.56 14.59 -11.80
N GLY A 118 20.51 15.45 -12.83
CA GLY A 118 19.57 16.57 -12.89
C GLY A 118 18.10 16.15 -12.98
N ALA A 119 17.80 15.08 -13.72
CA ALA A 119 16.48 14.47 -13.76
C ALA A 119 16.08 13.95 -12.38
N MET A 120 16.98 13.21 -11.72
CA MET A 120 16.71 12.61 -10.41
C MET A 120 16.40 13.67 -9.36
N ASP A 121 17.21 14.73 -9.29
CA ASP A 121 17.00 15.85 -8.36
C ASP A 121 15.66 16.56 -8.62
N THR A 122 15.28 16.70 -9.89
CA THR A 122 14.00 17.30 -10.27
C THR A 122 12.82 16.43 -9.85
N ILE A 123 12.92 15.12 -10.03
CA ILE A 123 11.88 14.17 -9.65
C ILE A 123 11.72 14.15 -8.13
N LEU A 124 12.81 14.08 -7.37
CA LEU A 124 12.76 14.11 -5.91
C LEU A 124 12.17 15.41 -5.36
N SER A 125 12.53 16.56 -5.95
CA SER A 125 12.10 17.86 -5.42
C SER A 125 10.70 18.30 -5.85
N LYS A 126 10.22 17.89 -7.03
CA LYS A 126 8.95 18.38 -7.60
C LYS A 126 7.95 17.27 -7.92
N GLY A 127 8.39 16.02 -7.91
CA GLY A 127 7.60 14.88 -8.36
C GLY A 127 6.33 14.68 -7.54
N GLY A 128 6.43 14.76 -6.21
CA GLY A 128 5.28 14.65 -5.31
C GLY A 128 4.20 15.71 -5.56
N ASP A 129 4.59 16.98 -5.75
CA ASP A 129 3.65 18.06 -6.06
C ASP A 129 2.93 17.85 -7.39
N ILE A 130 3.62 17.30 -8.38
CA ILE A 130 3.04 16.96 -9.68
C ILE A 130 2.00 15.85 -9.54
N ILE A 131 2.29 14.82 -8.73
CA ILE A 131 1.33 13.73 -8.46
C ILE A 131 0.10 14.25 -7.72
N ASN A 132 0.29 15.14 -6.74
CA ASN A 132 -0.81 15.75 -5.97
C ASN A 132 -1.75 16.59 -6.86
N GLN A 133 -1.26 17.09 -8.00
CA GLN A 133 -2.07 17.79 -9.01
C GLN A 133 -2.77 16.83 -10.00
N GLY A 134 -2.63 15.51 -9.81
CA GLY A 134 -3.17 14.49 -10.72
C GLY A 134 -2.39 14.37 -12.03
N MET A 135 -1.15 14.89 -12.06
CA MET A 135 -0.29 14.90 -13.24
C MET A 135 0.92 13.98 -13.06
N ASN A 136 1.64 13.76 -14.16
CA ASN A 136 2.94 13.12 -14.14
C ASN A 136 3.80 13.60 -15.33
N TYR A 137 5.09 13.28 -15.33
CA TYR A 137 5.97 13.57 -16.46
C TYR A 137 5.53 12.80 -17.71
N THR A 138 5.66 13.46 -18.87
CA THR A 138 5.36 12.87 -20.18
C THR A 138 6.45 11.91 -20.64
N ASP A 139 7.70 12.13 -20.19
CA ASP A 139 8.79 11.20 -20.41
C ASP A 139 8.52 9.88 -19.65
N PRO A 140 8.58 8.72 -20.31
CA PRO A 140 8.26 7.44 -19.67
C PRO A 140 9.16 7.08 -18.49
N LEU A 141 10.47 7.38 -18.56
CA LEU A 141 11.44 7.06 -17.51
C LEU A 141 11.20 7.94 -16.28
N TRP A 142 11.03 9.25 -16.50
CA TRP A 142 10.73 10.20 -15.43
C TRP A 142 9.39 9.88 -14.79
N GLY A 143 8.38 9.57 -15.60
CA GLY A 143 7.05 9.24 -15.11
C GLY A 143 7.02 7.95 -14.30
N ALA A 144 7.79 6.93 -14.70
CA ALA A 144 7.95 5.68 -13.96
C ALA A 144 8.66 5.90 -12.62
N MET A 145 9.81 6.58 -12.63
CA MET A 145 10.54 6.89 -11.40
C MET A 145 9.70 7.75 -10.45
N ASN A 146 8.97 8.72 -10.97
CA ASN A 146 8.09 9.56 -10.17
C ASN A 146 6.97 8.77 -9.49
N ARG A 147 6.35 7.80 -10.19
CA ARG A 147 5.35 6.92 -9.57
C ARG A 147 5.95 6.04 -8.49
N LEU A 148 7.11 5.46 -8.76
CA LEU A 148 7.79 4.56 -7.83
C LEU A 148 8.12 5.26 -6.50
N LEU A 149 8.48 6.55 -6.55
CA LEU A 149 8.87 7.31 -5.37
C LEU A 149 7.69 8.00 -4.69
N HIS A 150 6.66 8.43 -5.42
CA HIS A 150 5.62 9.31 -4.87
C HIS A 150 4.21 8.71 -4.90
N VAL A 151 4.05 7.43 -5.23
CA VAL A 151 2.76 6.72 -5.13
C VAL A 151 2.90 5.53 -4.17
N PRO A 152 2.00 5.38 -3.18
CA PRO A 152 1.99 4.26 -2.23
C PRO A 152 1.30 2.99 -2.73
#